data_AF-A0A4R8DHF9-F1
#
_entry.id   AF-A0A4R8DHF9-F1
#
_cell.length_a   1.000
_cell.length_b   1.000
_cell.length_c   1.000
_cell.angle_alpha   90.00
_cell.angle_beta   90.00
_cell.angle_gamma   90.00
#
_symmetry.space_group_name_H-M   'P 1'
#
loop_
_entity.id
_entity.type
_entity.pdbx_description
1 polymer ?
#
loop_
_entity_poly.entity_id
_entity_poly.type
_entity_poly.pdbx_seq_one_letter_code
_entity_poly.pdbx_strand_id
1 'polypeptide(L)'
;MEDKDPRYSYVRSVWKAGDLKSFDEIFRIVPKSIIATDLHLNYERFSTKVQNLRKLSLREIENLSILIGIPFRALLELVLSGIASANPKDQNQPSETT
;
A
#
# COMPACT_ATOMS: atom_id res chain seq x y z
N MET A 1 19.79 15.43 2.49
CA MET A 1 18.64 14.70 1.91
C MET A 1 18.71 13.33 2.55
N GLU A 2 17.84 13.06 3.52
CA GLU A 2 17.90 11.86 4.37
C GLU A 2 17.98 10.57 3.54
N ASP A 3 18.90 9.70 3.94
CA ASP A 3 19.13 8.34 3.43
C ASP A 3 17.89 7.47 3.64
N LYS A 4 16.86 7.70 2.83
CA LYS A 4 15.73 6.78 2.71
C LYS A 4 16.27 5.47 2.14
N ASP A 5 15.80 4.35 2.69
CA ASP A 5 16.22 3.01 2.28
C ASP A 5 16.17 2.88 0.73
N PRO A 6 17.26 2.42 0.08
CA PRO A 6 17.33 2.35 -1.39
C PRO A 6 16.22 1.48 -1.98
N ARG A 7 15.66 0.54 -1.21
CA ARG A 7 14.54 -0.29 -1.63
C ARG A 7 13.28 0.51 -1.94
N TYR A 8 13.08 1.69 -1.34
CA TYR A 8 11.96 2.57 -1.73
C TYR A 8 12.08 3.04 -3.18
N SER A 9 13.29 3.40 -3.61
CA SER A 9 13.54 3.78 -5.00
C SER A 9 13.28 2.63 -5.98
N TYR A 10 13.57 1.39 -5.54
CA TYR A 10 13.28 0.19 -6.32
C TYR A 10 11.77 -0.08 -6.39
N VAL A 11 11.03 -0.03 -5.28
CA VAL A 11 9.55 -0.12 -5.27
C VAL A 11 8.93 0.89 -6.25
N ARG A 12 9.39 2.13 -6.21
CA ARG A 12 8.91 3.18 -7.12
C ARG A 12 9.21 2.86 -8.58
N SER A 13 10.35 2.26 -8.87
CA SER A 13 10.74 1.86 -10.22
C SER A 13 9.88 0.70 -10.73
N VAL A 14 9.62 -0.31 -9.90
CA VAL A 14 8.70 -1.42 -10.20
C VAL A 14 7.28 -0.91 -10.45
N TRP A 15 6.81 0.05 -9.64
CA TRP A 15 5.52 0.71 -9.87
C TRP A 15 5.48 1.46 -11.21
N LYS A 16 6.51 2.22 -11.55
CA LYS A 16 6.59 2.95 -12.83
C LYS A 16 6.61 2.02 -14.05
N ALA A 17 7.18 0.83 -13.92
CA ALA A 17 7.19 -0.19 -14.96
C ALA A 17 5.81 -0.83 -15.18
N GLY A 18 4.86 -0.64 -14.24
CA GLY A 18 3.56 -1.30 -14.25
C GLY A 18 3.57 -2.71 -13.67
N ASP A 19 4.69 -3.13 -13.07
CA ASP A 19 4.90 -4.48 -12.54
C ASP A 19 4.43 -4.64 -11.09
N LEU A 20 4.13 -3.54 -10.39
CA LEU A 20 3.58 -3.58 -9.02
C LEU A 20 2.07 -3.84 -9.09
N LYS A 21 1.66 -5.09 -8.86
CA LYS A 21 0.27 -5.56 -9.03
C LYS A 21 -0.54 -5.57 -7.76
N SER A 22 0.12 -5.56 -6.60
CA SER A 22 -0.56 -5.61 -5.31
C SER A 22 0.16 -4.81 -4.24
N PHE A 23 -0.60 -4.37 -3.24
CA PHE A 23 -0.06 -3.67 -2.08
C PHE A 23 0.94 -4.55 -1.29
N ASP A 24 0.72 -5.86 -1.24
CA ASP A 24 1.60 -6.81 -0.54
C ASP A 24 3.01 -6.92 -1.15
N GLU A 25 3.16 -6.71 -2.47
CA GLU A 25 4.46 -6.76 -3.15
C GLU A 25 5.42 -5.68 -2.69
N ILE A 26 4.91 -4.53 -2.23
CA ILE A 26 5.72 -3.49 -1.60
C ILE A 26 6.50 -4.09 -0.42
N PHE A 27 5.84 -4.92 0.38
CA PHE A 27 6.44 -5.51 1.57
C PHE A 27 7.37 -6.71 1.30
N ARG A 28 7.32 -7.26 0.09
CA ARG A 28 8.31 -8.24 -0.38
C ARG A 28 9.63 -7.56 -0.72
N ILE A 29 9.57 -6.31 -1.18
CA ILE A 29 10.74 -5.51 -1.52
C ILE A 29 11.29 -4.82 -0.27
N VAL A 30 10.46 -4.08 0.45
CA VAL A 30 10.83 -3.35 1.68
C VAL A 30 10.17 -4.03 2.88
N PRO A 31 10.92 -4.58 3.84
CA PRO A 31 10.32 -5.18 5.02
C PRO A 31 9.45 -4.20 5.82
N LYS A 32 8.33 -4.70 6.33
CA LYS A 32 7.38 -3.93 7.17
C LYS A 32 8.04 -3.27 8.38
N SER A 33 9.10 -3.88 8.94
CA SER A 33 9.85 -3.34 10.07
C SER A 33 10.52 -2.02 9.74
N ILE A 34 11.14 -1.92 8.56
CA ILE A 34 11.82 -0.69 8.12
C ILE A 34 10.79 0.42 7.87
N ILE A 35 9.69 0.10 7.20
CA ILE A 35 8.59 1.06 7.00
C ILE A 35 8.03 1.52 8.34
N ALA A 36 7.83 0.61 9.29
CA ALA A 36 7.34 0.97 10.61
C ALA A 36 8.35 1.88 11.35
N THR A 37 9.64 1.60 11.28
CA THR A 37 10.70 2.45 11.84
C THR A 37 10.69 3.84 11.21
N ASP A 38 10.68 3.93 9.88
CA ASP A 38 10.75 5.21 9.14
C ASP A 38 9.50 6.07 9.30
N LEU A 39 8.34 5.45 9.55
CA LEU A 39 7.08 6.14 9.86
C LEU A 39 6.85 6.34 11.37
N HIS A 40 7.80 5.93 12.22
CA HIS A 40 7.66 5.92 13.68
C HIS A 40 6.37 5.21 14.17
N LEU A 41 5.98 4.13 13.49
CA LEU A 41 4.83 3.31 13.81
C LEU A 41 5.22 2.12 14.69
N ASN A 42 4.28 1.67 15.51
CA ASN A 42 4.42 0.39 16.19
C ASN A 42 4.34 -0.76 15.17
N TYR A 43 5.41 -1.56 15.06
CA TYR A 43 5.53 -2.65 14.09
C TYR A 43 4.39 -3.66 14.17
N GLU A 44 4.05 -4.15 15.35
CA GLU A 44 2.98 -5.14 15.53
C GLU A 44 1.62 -4.63 15.05
N ARG A 45 1.29 -3.38 15.44
CA ARG A 45 0.06 -2.72 14.98
C ARG A 45 0.06 -2.52 13.47
N PHE A 46 1.18 -2.07 12.90
CA PHE A 46 1.31 -1.86 11.47
C PHE A 46 1.20 -3.19 10.69
N SER A 47 1.90 -4.22 11.14
CA SER A 47 1.86 -5.56 10.52
C SER A 47 0.45 -6.15 10.52
N THR A 48 -0.28 -6.00 11.63
CA THR A 48 -1.70 -6.41 11.74
C THR A 48 -2.60 -5.64 10.78
N LYS A 49 -2.35 -4.34 10.58
CA LYS A 49 -3.09 -3.52 9.61
C LYS A 49 -2.77 -3.88 8.17
N VAL A 50 -1.52 -4.23 7.85
CA VAL A 50 -1.17 -4.69 6.50
C VAL A 50 -1.86 -6.03 6.19
N GLN A 51 -2.04 -6.91 7.18
CA GLN A 51 -2.83 -8.14 7.02
C GLN A 51 -4.34 -7.87 6.85
N ASN A 52 -4.84 -6.74 7.34
CA ASN A 52 -6.24 -6.33 7.19
C ASN A 52 -6.31 -4.89 6.70
N LEU A 53 -6.22 -4.75 5.38
CA LEU A 53 -6.14 -3.47 4.68
C LEU A 53 -7.28 -2.50 5.01
N ARG A 54 -8.45 -2.99 5.46
CA ARG A 54 -9.58 -2.15 5.91
C ARG A 54 -9.29 -1.35 7.18
N LYS A 55 -8.26 -1.73 7.94
CA LYS A 55 -7.81 -1.04 9.15
C LYS A 55 -6.76 0.04 8.88
N LEU A 56 -6.27 0.16 7.65
CA LEU A 56 -5.41 1.27 7.26
C LEU A 56 -6.24 2.55 7.13
N SER A 57 -5.77 3.61 7.78
CA SER A 57 -6.35 4.93 7.63
C SER A 57 -5.82 5.62 6.38
N LEU A 58 -6.58 6.58 5.83
CA LEU A 58 -6.14 7.40 4.69
C LEU A 58 -4.83 8.14 5.01
N ARG A 59 -4.65 8.61 6.25
CA ARG A 59 -3.41 9.26 6.70
C ARG A 59 -2.21 8.32 6.66
N GLU A 60 -2.38 7.05 7.02
CA GLU A 60 -1.31 6.05 6.92
C GLU A 60 -0.93 5.78 5.45
N ILE A 61 -1.92 5.73 4.56
CA ILE A 61 -1.70 5.56 3.12
C ILE A 61 -0.97 6.79 2.55
N GLU A 62 -1.34 8.00 2.96
CA GLU A 62 -0.66 9.23 2.57
C GLU A 62 0.80 9.25 3.03
N ASN A 63 1.07 8.89 4.28
CA ASN A 63 2.42 8.77 4.81
C ASN A 63 3.26 7.75 4.03
N LEU A 64 2.69 6.58 3.71
CA LEU A 64 3.34 5.57 2.88
C LEU A 64 3.64 6.08 1.48
N SER A 65 2.70 6.81 0.87
CA SER A 65 2.87 7.46 -0.43
C SER A 65 4.06 8.41 -0.44
N ILE A 66 4.19 9.26 0.59
CA ILE A 66 5.31 10.21 0.74
C ILE A 66 6.63 9.47 0.99
N LEU A 67 6.62 8.41 1.78
CA LEU A 67 7.81 7.63 2.10
C LEU A 67 8.36 6.91 0.86
N ILE A 68 7.50 6.15 0.17
CA ILE A 68 7.85 5.29 -0.97
C ILE A 68 8.03 6.12 -2.25
N GLY A 69 7.34 7.25 -2.37
CA GLY A 69 7.37 8.11 -3.56
C GLY A 69 6.44 7.62 -4.69
N ILE A 70 5.35 6.94 -4.32
CA ILE A 70 4.24 6.56 -5.21
C ILE A 70 3.09 7.55 -4.97
N PRO A 71 2.39 8.05 -6.02
CA PRO A 71 1.24 8.94 -5.83
C PRO A 71 0.16 8.31 -4.95
N PHE A 72 -0.38 9.10 -4.01
CA PHE A 72 -1.41 8.67 -3.07
C PHE A 72 -2.58 7.91 -3.72
N ARG A 73 -3.11 8.44 -4.83
CA ARG A 73 -4.22 7.81 -5.57
C ARG A 73 -3.86 6.40 -6.06
N ALA A 74 -2.68 6.21 -6.63
CA ALA A 74 -2.24 4.91 -7.12
C ALA A 74 -2.03 3.92 -5.97
N LEU A 75 -1.48 4.39 -4.84
CA LEU A 75 -1.31 3.55 -3.66
C LEU A 75 -2.67 3.16 -3.05
N LEU A 76 -3.63 4.09 -3.01
CA LEU A 76 -4.99 3.85 -2.57
C LEU A 76 -5.69 2.82 -3.47
N GLU A 77 -5.55 2.92 -4.79
CA GLU A 77 -6.08 1.95 -5.75
C GLU A 77 -5.54 0.54 -5.46
N LEU A 78 -4.23 0.38 -5.21
CA LEU A 78 -3.65 -0.92 -4.84
C LEU A 78 -4.24 -1.49 -3.54
N VAL A 79 -4.47 -0.65 -2.54
CA VAL A 79 -5.12 -1.05 -1.28
C VAL A 79 -6.56 -1.49 -1.53
N LEU A 80 -7.34 -0.72 -2.29
CA LEU A 80 -8.73 -1.04 -2.64
C LEU A 80 -8.83 -2.34 -3.44
N SER A 81 -7.95 -2.55 -4.42
CA SER A 81 -7.87 -3.81 -5.18
C SER A 81 -7.57 -5.02 -4.28
N GLY A 82 -6.70 -4.86 -3.29
CA GLY A 82 -6.43 -5.89 -2.29
C GLY A 82 -7.66 -6.21 -1.43
N ILE A 83 -8.41 -5.18 -1.02
CA ILE A 83 -9.67 -5.35 -0.26
C ILE A 83 -10.74 -6.07 -1.10
N ALA A 84 -10.89 -5.70 -2.37
CA ALA A 84 -11.86 -6.32 -3.28
C ALA A 84 -11.50 -7.79 -3.57
N SER A 85 -10.22 -8.09 -3.79
CA SER A 85 -9.74 -9.46 -4.07
C SER A 85 -9.91 -10.41 -2.87
N ALA A 86 -9.90 -9.88 -1.64
CA ALA A 86 -10.15 -10.65 -0.42
C ALA A 86 -11.64 -11.01 -0.20
N ASN A 87 -12.56 -10.49 -1.02
CA ASN A 87 -13.99 -10.72 -0.86
C ASN A 87 -14.69 -11.02 -2.21
N PRO A 88 -14.95 -12.30 -2.56
CA PRO A 88 -15.65 -12.63 -3.81
C PRO A 88 -17.16 -12.28 -3.82
N LYS A 89 -17.70 -11.57 -2.82
CA LYS A 89 -19.14 -11.31 -2.67
C LYS A 89 -19.61 -9.88 -2.95
N ASP A 90 -18.73 -8.97 -3.37
CA ASP A 90 -19.06 -7.55 -3.58
C ASP A 90 -19.16 -7.12 -5.07
N GLN A 91 -19.32 -8.07 -6.00
CA GLN A 91 -19.46 -7.77 -7.43
C GLN A 91 -20.90 -7.51 -7.90
N ASN A 92 -21.88 -7.42 -6.99
CA ASN A 92 -23.26 -7.10 -7.35
C ASN A 92 -23.70 -5.75 -6.75
N GLN A 93 -23.30 -4.65 -7.40
CA GLN A 93 -24.13 -3.45 -7.43
C GLN A 93 -24.46 -3.12 -8.89
N PRO A 94 -25.76 -3.05 -9.24
CA PRO A 94 -26.21 -2.92 -10.62
C PRO A 94 -25.79 -1.57 -11.20
N SER A 95 -25.32 -1.62 -12.44
CA SER A 95 -25.23 -0.44 -13.31
C SER A 95 -26.61 0.20 -13.38
N GLU A 96 -26.79 1.35 -12.72
CA GLU A 96 -27.94 2.20 -13.00
C GLU A 96 -27.82 2.67 -14.45
N THR A 97 -28.65 2.04 -15.27
CA THR A 97 -28.90 2.37 -16.66
C THR A 97 -29.80 3.60 -16.64
N THR A 98 -29.36 4.71 -17.24
CA THR A 98 -30.26 5.81 -17.62
C THR A 98 -30.94 5.47 -18.93
#